data_AF-A0A2G2YR18-F1
#
_entry.id   AF-A0A2G2YR18-F1
#
_cell.length_a   1.000
_cell.length_b   1.000
_cell.length_c   1.000
_cell.angle_alpha   90.00
_cell.angle_beta   90.00
_cell.angle_gamma   90.00
#
_symmetry.space_group_name_H-M   'P 1'
#
loop_
_entity.id
_entity.type
_entity.pdbx_description
1 polymer ?
#
loop_
_entity_poly.entity_id
_entity_poly.type
_entity_poly.pdbx_seq_one_letter_code
_entity_poly.pdbx_strand_id
1 'polypeptide(L)'
;MNFGAPIFTSHRFLSQAALDVFTVEPPPKDSKLVQHENATVTPHLGASTKKAQEGVAIEIAEAIVSALNWELSSISVNALIVPPDGWIEDLKIVVAHFL
;
A
#
# COMPACT_ATOMS: atom_id res chain seq x y z
N MET A 1 38.97 25.21 37.17
CA MET A 1 37.76 25.79 36.53
C MET A 1 36.96 24.64 35.97
N ASN A 2 35.77 24.40 36.52
CA ASN A 2 34.88 23.33 36.14
C ASN A 2 33.93 23.86 35.07
N PHE A 3 33.88 23.23 33.90
CA PHE A 3 32.68 23.26 33.05
C PHE A 3 32.48 21.87 32.47
N GLY A 4 31.78 21.05 33.23
CA GLY A 4 31.11 19.88 32.70
C GLY A 4 29.99 20.31 31.76
N ALA A 5 29.90 19.62 30.63
CA ALA A 5 28.64 19.36 29.96
C ALA A 5 28.69 17.90 29.48
N PRO A 6 27.70 17.06 29.84
CA PRO A 6 27.69 15.65 29.47
C PRO A 6 27.49 15.51 27.96
N ILE A 7 28.24 14.60 27.36
CA ILE A 7 28.11 14.18 25.96
C ILE A 7 26.87 13.26 25.85
N PHE A 8 25.67 13.83 25.99
CA PHE A 8 24.42 13.21 25.61
C PHE A 8 23.80 14.06 24.50
N THR A 9 24.35 13.99 23.29
CA THR A 9 23.65 14.50 22.12
C THR A 9 22.48 13.57 21.83
N SER A 10 21.29 14.06 22.16
CA SER A 10 20.04 13.70 21.50
C SER A 10 20.23 13.94 20.01
N HIS A 11 20.61 12.90 19.26
CA HIS A 11 20.78 13.07 17.82
C HIS A 11 19.40 13.13 17.17
N ARG A 12 18.80 14.33 17.21
CA ARG A 12 17.61 14.68 16.42
C ARG A 12 18.05 14.86 14.97
N PHE A 13 18.27 13.74 14.28
CA PHE A 13 18.65 13.72 12.86
C PHE A 13 17.48 14.11 11.94
N LEU A 14 16.25 13.88 12.40
CA LEU A 14 15.03 14.25 11.70
C LEU A 14 14.33 15.36 12.47
N SER A 15 14.02 16.45 11.78
CA SER A 15 13.30 17.58 12.36
C SER A 15 11.82 17.27 12.54
N GLN A 16 11.19 16.63 11.56
CA GLN A 16 9.76 16.25 11.56
C GLN A 16 9.53 14.99 10.70
N ALA A 17 8.39 14.34 10.90
CA ALA A 17 7.91 13.23 10.07
C ALA A 17 6.39 13.31 9.86
N ALA A 18 5.91 12.80 8.73
CA ALA A 18 4.50 12.58 8.47
C ALA A 18 4.27 11.10 8.13
N LEU A 19 3.33 10.44 8.82
CA LEU A 19 3.05 9.00 8.63
C LEU A 19 1.55 8.77 8.43
N ASP A 20 1.19 8.03 7.39
CA ASP A 20 -0.18 7.58 7.15
C ASP A 20 -0.41 6.12 7.56
N VAL A 21 0.66 5.32 7.61
CA VAL A 21 0.58 3.87 7.84
C VAL A 21 1.46 3.45 9.01
N PHE A 22 1.06 2.38 9.69
CA PHE A 22 1.75 1.80 10.83
C PHE A 22 1.92 0.29 10.64
N THR A 23 2.93 -0.31 11.30
CA THR A 23 3.16 -1.76 11.23
C THR A 23 2.04 -2.57 11.91
N VAL A 24 1.40 -1.99 12.92
CA VAL A 24 0.19 -2.51 13.57
C VAL A 24 -0.86 -1.42 13.53
N GLU A 25 -2.02 -1.74 12.95
CA GLU A 25 -3.13 -0.80 12.78
C GLU A 25 -4.41 -1.32 13.47
N PRO A 26 -5.07 -0.51 14.32
CA PRO A 26 -4.67 0.84 14.74
C PRO A 26 -3.42 0.81 15.66
N PRO A 27 -2.58 1.87 15.66
CA PRO A 27 -1.46 1.94 16.58
C PRO A 27 -1.93 1.95 18.05
N PRO A 28 -1.11 1.43 18.99
CA PRO A 28 -1.44 1.48 20.42
C PRO A 28 -1.70 2.91 20.92
N LYS A 29 -2.60 3.06 21.89
CA LYS A 29 -2.97 4.39 22.43
C LYS A 29 -1.79 5.14 23.06
N ASP A 30 -0.80 4.41 23.56
CA ASP A 30 0.45 4.90 24.14
C ASP A 30 1.61 4.94 23.13
N SER A 31 1.31 4.85 21.82
CA SER A 31 2.31 4.96 20.76
C SER A 31 3.06 6.27 20.85
N LYS A 32 4.37 6.18 21.14
CA LYS A 32 5.27 7.32 21.20
C LYS A 32 5.34 8.09 19.88
N LEU A 33 5.17 7.40 18.74
CA LEU A 33 5.17 8.04 17.42
C LEU A 33 3.91 8.88 17.19
N VAL A 34 2.73 8.37 17.61
CA VAL A 34 1.46 9.11 17.49
C VAL A 34 1.44 10.33 18.40
N GLN A 35 2.08 10.23 19.57
CA GLN A 35 2.13 11.30 20.57
C GLN A 35 3.30 12.29 20.36
N HIS A 36 4.19 12.04 19.39
CA HIS A 36 5.39 12.85 19.22
C HIS A 36 5.06 14.23 18.63
N GLU A 37 5.52 15.31 19.26
CA GLU A 37 5.21 16.70 18.85
C GLU A 37 5.62 17.04 17.40
N ASN A 38 6.68 16.40 16.91
CA ASN A 38 7.20 16.60 15.54
C ASN A 38 6.72 15.52 14.56
N ALA A 39 5.67 14.76 14.91
CA ALA A 39 5.07 13.76 14.04
C ALA A 39 3.62 14.13 13.72
N THR A 40 3.33 14.34 12.45
CA THR A 40 1.95 14.44 11.95
C THR A 40 1.51 13.07 11.50
N VAL A 41 0.41 12.55 12.03
CA VAL A 41 -0.06 11.21 11.68
C VAL A 41 -1.49 11.22 11.17
N THR A 42 -1.77 10.36 10.19
CA THR A 42 -3.11 10.11 9.65
C THR A 42 -3.44 8.61 9.72
N PRO A 43 -4.72 8.23 9.87
CA PRO A 43 -5.11 6.83 10.03
C PRO A 43 -5.38 6.15 8.67
N HIS A 44 -4.33 5.87 7.91
CA HIS A 44 -4.38 5.12 6.64
C HIS A 44 -5.42 5.70 5.65
N LEU A 45 -5.32 7.00 5.38
CA LEU A 45 -6.30 7.77 4.60
C LEU A 45 -5.84 8.09 3.18
N GLY A 46 -4.68 7.60 2.72
CA GLY A 46 -4.11 7.96 1.42
C GLY A 46 -5.07 7.82 0.24
N ALA A 47 -5.91 6.78 0.22
CA ALA A 47 -6.93 6.56 -0.82
C ALA A 47 -8.36 6.95 -0.40
N SER A 48 -8.56 7.54 0.78
CA SER A 48 -9.89 7.84 1.36
C SER A 48 -10.52 9.12 0.82
N THR A 49 -10.36 9.38 -0.49
CA THR A 49 -11.04 10.47 -1.18
C THR A 49 -12.09 9.91 -2.13
N LYS A 50 -13.20 10.63 -2.32
CA LYS A 50 -14.27 10.23 -3.26
C LYS A 50 -13.72 9.93 -4.65
N LYS A 51 -12.83 10.78 -5.14
CA LYS A 51 -12.21 10.65 -6.47
C LYS A 51 -11.30 9.42 -6.58
N ALA A 52 -10.50 9.11 -5.56
CA ALA A 52 -9.65 7.93 -5.58
C ALA A 52 -10.49 6.65 -5.60
N GLN A 53 -11.52 6.58 -4.76
CA GLN A 53 -12.43 5.44 -4.71
C GLN A 53 -13.23 5.27 -6.02
N GLU A 54 -13.70 6.36 -6.63
CA GLU A 54 -14.36 6.32 -7.94
C GLU A 54 -13.44 5.80 -9.04
N GLY A 55 -12.17 6.24 -9.07
CA GLY A 55 -11.19 5.78 -10.05
C GLY A 55 -10.89 4.28 -9.91
N VAL A 56 -10.63 3.83 -8.68
CA VAL A 56 -10.39 2.40 -8.39
C VAL A 56 -11.62 1.55 -8.72
N ALA A 57 -12.83 2.02 -8.43
CA ALA A 57 -14.06 1.29 -8.74
C ALA A 57 -14.21 1.06 -10.25
N ILE A 58 -13.91 2.06 -11.08
CA ILE A 58 -13.95 1.94 -12.54
C ILE A 58 -12.89 0.94 -13.02
N GLU A 59 -11.64 1.10 -12.57
CA GLU A 59 -10.52 0.24 -12.97
C GLU A 59 -10.76 -1.24 -12.63
N ILE A 60 -11.32 -1.52 -11.44
CA ILE A 60 -11.69 -2.88 -11.04
C ILE A 60 -12.85 -3.40 -11.89
N ALA A 61 -13.87 -2.59 -12.17
CA ALA A 61 -15.00 -3.00 -13.00
C ALA A 61 -14.54 -3.38 -14.42
N GLU A 62 -13.64 -2.59 -15.02
CA GLU A 62 -13.03 -2.89 -16.32
C GLU A 62 -12.19 -4.17 -16.28
N ALA A 63 -11.40 -4.37 -15.22
CA ALA A 63 -10.61 -5.58 -15.05
C ALA A 63 -11.48 -6.85 -14.93
N ILE A 64 -12.63 -6.76 -14.24
CA ILE A 64 -13.60 -7.85 -14.15
C ILE A 64 -14.20 -8.15 -15.53
N VAL A 65 -14.59 -7.13 -16.30
CA VAL A 65 -15.13 -7.32 -17.65
C VAL A 65 -14.12 -7.99 -18.56
N SER A 66 -12.87 -7.53 -18.56
CA SER A 66 -11.78 -8.17 -19.32
C SER A 66 -11.58 -9.62 -18.91
N ALA A 67 -11.55 -9.92 -17.60
CA ALA A 67 -11.44 -11.29 -17.11
C ALA A 67 -12.59 -12.18 -17.59
N LEU A 68 -13.84 -11.70 -17.54
CA LEU A 68 -15.01 -12.46 -18.03
C LEU A 68 -14.98 -12.69 -19.56
N ASN A 69 -14.29 -11.82 -20.30
CA ASN A 69 -14.06 -11.97 -21.73
C ASN A 69 -12.81 -12.80 -22.06
N TRP A 70 -12.17 -13.42 -21.06
CA TRP A 70 -10.93 -14.20 -21.21
C TRP A 70 -9.72 -13.36 -21.65
N GLU A 71 -9.74 -12.06 -21.35
CA GLU A 71 -8.67 -11.10 -21.63
C GLU A 71 -7.83 -10.87 -20.37
N LEU A 72 -6.53 -10.60 -20.57
CA LEU A 72 -5.65 -10.22 -19.47
C LEU A 72 -5.86 -8.75 -19.09
N SER A 73 -6.15 -8.50 -17.82
CA SER A 73 -6.15 -7.13 -17.28
C SER A 73 -4.73 -6.69 -16.92
N SER A 74 -4.39 -5.44 -17.25
CA SER A 74 -3.11 -4.81 -16.93
C SER A 74 -2.86 -4.66 -15.42
N ILE A 75 -3.90 -4.75 -14.59
CA ILE A 75 -3.81 -4.64 -13.13
C ILE A 75 -3.82 -5.98 -12.42
N SER A 76 -3.67 -7.08 -13.17
CA SER A 76 -3.65 -8.42 -12.59
C SER A 76 -2.44 -8.60 -11.68
N VAL A 77 -2.68 -8.83 -10.40
CA VAL A 77 -1.62 -9.00 -9.38
C VAL A 77 -0.95 -10.38 -9.43
N ASN A 78 -1.65 -11.39 -9.98
CA ASN A 78 -1.26 -12.79 -9.95
C ASN A 78 -1.31 -13.45 -11.33
N ALA A 79 -1.20 -12.67 -12.42
CA ALA A 79 -1.30 -13.21 -13.77
C ALA A 79 -0.22 -14.28 -14.02
N LEU A 80 -0.62 -15.39 -14.64
CA LEU A 80 0.31 -16.44 -15.04
C LEU A 80 1.17 -15.96 -16.21
N ILE A 81 2.48 -16.18 -16.13
CA ILE A 81 3.36 -16.04 -17.30
C ILE A 81 3.14 -17.27 -18.17
N VAL A 82 2.43 -17.11 -19.29
CA VAL A 82 2.23 -18.19 -20.26
C VAL A 82 3.39 -18.17 -21.26
N PRO A 83 4.12 -19.29 -21.44
CA PRO A 83 5.15 -19.40 -22.47
C PRO A 83 4.56 -19.13 -23.87
N PRO A 84 5.33 -18.58 -24.83
CA PRO A 84 4.85 -18.30 -26.18
C PRO A 84 4.31 -19.52 -26.94
N ASP A 85 4.74 -20.72 -26.53
CA ASP A 85 4.39 -22.04 -27.05
C ASP A 85 3.30 -22.77 -26.22
N GLY A 86 2.86 -22.17 -25.11
CA GLY A 86 1.75 -22.67 -24.29
C GLY A 86 0.41 -22.45 -24.99
N TRP A 87 -0.39 -23.51 -25.11
CA TRP A 87 -1.63 -23.51 -25.87
C TRP A 87 -2.63 -22.50 -25.28
N ILE A 88 -3.28 -21.72 -26.15
CA ILE A 88 -4.31 -20.71 -25.78
C ILE A 88 -5.45 -21.30 -24.93
N GLU A 89 -5.62 -22.62 -24.94
CA GLU A 89 -6.58 -23.35 -24.11
C GLU A 89 -6.25 -23.27 -22.60
N ASP A 90 -4.97 -23.14 -22.24
CA ASP A 90 -4.54 -23.03 -20.84
C ASP A 90 -4.91 -21.67 -20.23
N LEU A 91 -4.98 -20.59 -21.03
CA LEU A 91 -5.47 -19.29 -20.58
C LEU A 91 -6.96 -19.33 -20.19
N LYS A 92 -7.76 -20.12 -20.92
CA LYS A 92 -9.19 -20.33 -20.59
C LYS A 92 -9.36 -21.14 -19.30
N ILE A 93 -8.45 -22.05 -18.99
CA ILE A 93 -8.53 -22.88 -17.78
C ILE A 93 -8.19 -22.06 -16.53
N VAL A 94 -7.23 -21.14 -16.62
CA VAL A 94 -6.75 -20.36 -15.46
C VAL A 94 -7.73 -19.29 -15.02
N VAL A 95 -8.35 -18.56 -15.96
CA VAL A 95 -9.33 -17.51 -15.62
C VAL A 95 -10.65 -18.13 -15.10
N ALA A 96 -10.98 -19.35 -15.52
CA ALA A 96 -12.18 -20.06 -15.07
C ALA A 96 -12.10 -20.58 -13.62
N HIS A 97 -10.89 -20.82 -13.12
CA HIS A 97 -10.68 -21.53 -11.85
C HIS A 97 -10.56 -20.64 -10.61
N PHE A 98 -10.56 -19.31 -10.78
CA PHE A 98 -10.38 -18.33 -9.70
C PHE A 98 -11.58 -17.39 -9.49
N LEU A 99 -12.70 -17.65 -10.18
CA LEU A 99 -14.04 -17.17 -9.81
C LEU A 99 -14.83 -18.32 -9.17
#